data_AF-A0A7U9WZ98-F1
#
_entry.id   AF-A0A7U9WZ98-F1
#
_cell.length_a   1.000
_cell.length_b   1.000
_cell.length_c   1.000
_cell.angle_alpha   90.00
_cell.angle_beta   90.00
_cell.angle_gamma   90.00
#
_symmetry.space_group_name_H-M   'P 1'
#
loop_
_entity.id
_entity.type
_entity.pdbx_description
1 polymer ?
#
loop_
_entity_poly.entity_id
_entity_poly.type
_entity_poly.pdbx_seq_one_letter_code
_entity_poly.pdbx_strand_id
1 'polypeptide(L)' 'MKYAIRLLYLLIFIVSIVLIVTGQRNIGPAGLLTMLVGLAGILVLLYLYNKKYQ' A
#
# COMPACT_ATOMS: atom_id res chain seq x y z
N MET A 1 3.15 -19.37 11.31
CA MET A 1 3.23 -18.65 10.02
C MET A 1 2.07 -17.69 9.73
N LYS A 2 0.79 -18.03 9.99
CA LYS A 2 -0.37 -17.15 9.72
C LYS A 2 -0.25 -15.73 10.30
N TYR A 3 0.31 -15.59 11.51
CA TYR A 3 0.49 -14.28 12.16
C TYR A 3 1.58 -13.42 11.48
N ALA A 4 2.67 -14.05 11.01
CA ALA A 4 3.73 -13.34 10.30
C ALA A 4 3.23 -12.73 8.98
N ILE A 5 2.39 -13.46 8.23
CA ILE A 5 1.79 -12.96 6.99
C ILE A 5 0.83 -11.78 7.26
N ARG A 6 0.03 -11.85 8.33
CA ARG A 6 -0.83 -10.73 8.74
C ARG A 6 -0.02 -9.50 9.14
N LEU A 7 1.09 -9.71 9.85
CA LEU A 7 2.01 -8.64 10.21
C LEU A 7 2.64 -7.99 8.97
N LEU A 8 3.03 -8.81 7.99
CA LEU A 8 3.53 -8.33 6.71
C LEU A 8 2.50 -7.47 5.97
N TYR A 9 1.23 -7.91 5.90
CA TYR A 9 0.16 -7.12 5.29
C TYR A 9 -0.07 -5.78 6.01
N LEU A 10 -0.01 -5.79 7.34
CA LEU A 10 -0.11 -4.56 8.13
C LEU A 10 1.05 -3.60 7.82
N LEU A 11 2.28 -4.11 7.74
CA LEU A 11 3.46 -3.31 7.40
C LEU A 11 3.36 -2.71 6.00
N ILE A 12 2.96 -3.51 5.00
CA ILE A 12 2.74 -3.03 3.63
C ILE A 12 1.66 -1.95 3.61
N PHE A 13 0.57 -2.12 4.35
CA PHE A 13 -0.49 -1.12 4.46
C PHE A 13 0.03 0.20 5.03
N ILE A 14 0.79 0.15 6.13
CA ILE A 14 1.38 1.36 6.74
C ILE A 14 2.32 2.06 5.77
N VAL A 15 3.22 1.32 5.11
CA VAL A 15 4.15 1.88 4.12
C VAL A 15 3.40 2.53 2.96
N SER A 16 2.37 1.87 2.44
CA SER A 16 1.51 2.41 1.38
C SER A 16 0.86 3.75 1.78
N ILE A 17 0.33 3.85 3.00
CA ILE A 17 -0.26 5.09 3.52
C ILE A 17 0.82 6.18 3.65
N VAL A 18 2.00 5.83 4.19
CA VAL A 18 3.13 6.78 4.30
C VAL A 18 3.51 7.33 2.93
N LEU A 19 3.63 6.49 1.90
CA LEU A 19 3.95 6.93 0.53
C LEU A 19 2.91 7.89 -0.03
N ILE A 20 1.62 7.64 0.21
CA ILE A 20 0.54 8.53 -0.25
C ILE A 20 0.65 9.89 0.46
N VAL A 21 0.80 9.90 1.79
CA VAL A 21 0.88 11.13 2.58
C VAL A 21 2.14 11.94 2.28
N THR A 22 3.28 11.29 2.09
CA THR A 22 4.53 11.97 1.73
C THR A 22 4.50 12.45 0.28
N GLY A 23 3.91 11.68 -0.64
CA GLY A 23 3.72 12.08 -2.02
C GLY A 23 2.86 13.34 -2.18
N GLN A 24 1.84 13.51 -1.33
CA GLN A 24 1.03 14.74 -1.30
C GLN A 24 1.81 15.99 -0.89
N ARG A 25 2.86 15.85 -0.07
CA ARG A 25 3.71 16.98 0.35
C ARG A 25 4.69 17.41 -0.75
N ASN A 26 4.90 16.58 -1.78
CA ASN A 26 5.81 16.84 -2.88
C ASN A 26 5.04 17.14 -4.17
N ILE A 27 4.71 18.41 -4.42
CA ILE A 27 3.91 18.80 -5.59
C ILE A 27 4.74 18.62 -6.87
N GLY A 28 4.33 17.68 -7.72
CA GLY A 28 4.94 17.42 -9.03
C GLY A 28 4.83 15.95 -9.47
N PRO A 29 5.38 15.60 -10.64
CA PRO A 29 5.32 14.23 -11.18
C PRO A 29 5.92 13.18 -10.23
N ALA A 30 6.99 13.54 -9.51
CA ALA A 30 7.63 12.64 -8.55
C ALA A 30 6.70 12.31 -7.35
N GLY A 31 6.01 13.30 -6.79
CA GLY A 31 5.03 13.06 -5.72
C GLY A 31 3.83 12.26 -6.22
N LEU A 32 3.37 12.53 -7.44
CA LEU A 32 2.32 11.74 -8.09
C LEU A 32 2.72 10.26 -8.22
N LEU A 33 3.92 9.97 -8.75
CA LEU A 33 4.43 8.61 -8.84
C LEU A 33 4.53 7.95 -7.47
N THR A 34 4.98 8.68 -6.46
CA THR A 34 5.06 8.18 -5.07
C THR A 34 3.68 7.77 -4.55
N MET A 35 2.66 8.60 -4.80
CA MET A 35 1.27 8.28 -4.44
C MET A 35 0.74 7.05 -5.20
N LEU A 36 1.05 6.93 -6.50
CA LEU A 36 0.63 5.79 -7.31
C LEU A 36 1.25 4.47 -6.83
N VAL A 37 2.53 4.49 -6.41
CA VAL A 37 3.17 3.31 -5.80
C VAL A 37 2.46 2.93 -4.50
N GLY A 38 2.16 3.91 -3.63
CA GLY A 38 1.40 3.66 -2.40
C GLY A 38 0.03 3.06 -2.68
N LEU A 39 -0.71 3.62 -3.65
CA LEU A 39 -2.01 3.13 -4.10
C LEU A 39 -1.94 1.70 -4.66
N ALA A 40 -0.93 1.39 -5.49
CA ALA A 40 -0.72 0.05 -6.03
C ALA A 40 -0.55 -0.98 -4.90
N GLY A 41 0.18 -0.64 -3.84
CA GLY A 41 0.30 -1.50 -2.66
C GLY A 41 -1.03 -1.78 -1.97
N ILE A 42 -1.92 -0.77 -1.84
CA ILE A 42 -3.26 -0.96 -1.29
C ILE A 42 -4.11 -1.87 -2.18
N LEU A 43 -4.07 -1.67 -3.50
CA LEU A 43 -4.81 -2.50 -4.45
C LEU A 43 -4.35 -3.96 -4.42
N VAL A 44 -3.04 -4.21 -4.31
CA VAL A 44 -2.50 -5.57 -4.16
C VAL A 44 -3.00 -6.21 -2.88
N LEU A 45 -3.00 -5.49 -1.75
CA LEU A 45 -3.54 -6.01 -0.49
C LEU A 45 -5.04 -6.33 -0.60
N LEU A 46 -5.81 -5.46 -1.24
CA LEU A 46 -7.24 -5.69 -1.49
C LEU A 46 -7.47 -6.91 -2.38
N TYR A 47 -6.67 -7.07 -3.44
CA TYR A 47 -6.72 -8.24 -4.32
C TYR A 47 -6.41 -9.54 -3.56
N LEU A 48 -5.33 -9.55 -2.76
CA LEU A 48 -4.95 -10.72 -1.95
C LEU A 48 -6.01 -11.07 -0.91
N TYR A 49 -6.64 -10.05 -0.32
CA TYR A 49 -7.78 -10.23 0.56
C TYR A 49 -8.93 -10.88 -0.23
N ASN A 50 -9.40 -10.27 -1.32
CA ASN A 50 -10.54 -10.73 -2.11
C ASN A 50 -10.35 -12.15 -2.68
N LYS A 51 -9.14 -12.48 -3.16
CA LYS A 51 -8.80 -13.82 -3.66
C LYS A 51 -9.02 -14.93 -2.62
N LYS A 52 -8.99 -14.60 -1.33
CA LYS A 52 -9.24 -15.56 -0.26
C LYS A 52 -10.73 -15.83 -0.03
N TYR A 53 -11.60 -14.89 -0.44
CA TYR A 53 -13.05 -14.97 -0.23
C TYR A 53 -13.84 -15.32 -1.51
N GLN A 54 -13.21 -15.22 -2.68
CA GLN A 54 -13.64 -15.90 -3.91
C GLN A 54 -13.22 -17.38 -3.87
#